data_AF-A0A2G5F3V7-F1
#
_entry.id   AF-A0A2G5F3V7-F1
#
_cell.length_a   1.000
_cell.length_b   1.000
_cell.length_c   1.000
_cell.angle_alpha   90.00
_cell.angle_beta   90.00
_cell.angle_gamma   90.00
#
_symmetry.space_group_name_H-M   'P 1'
#
loop_
_entity.id
_entity.type
_entity.pdbx_description
1 polymer ?
#
loop_
_entity_poly.entity_id
_entity_poly.type
_entity_poly.pdbx_seq_one_letter_code
_entity_poly.pdbx_strand_id
1 'polypeptide(L)'
;MLEKVPSLSLHDRFNFCFAPVNIRDPKAMYYLLRFASSYSQNIPATIAMGVPTDSACNDSELLDLETKHQVLSMYMWLSLHFNEDTFPYAKRAETMATDIADLLGQSLTKVCWKPESKQPPKDPKPQSKEDGYQRPISLVKRLAMKRNEKYSKINSKEEVPEILA
;
A
#
# COMPACT_ATOMS: atom_id res chain seq x y z
N MET A 1 5.01 5.78 -15.92
CA MET A 1 6.16 5.18 -15.18
C MET A 1 7.02 4.34 -16.12
N LEU A 2 6.49 3.25 -16.70
CA LEU A 2 7.21 2.42 -17.66
C LEU A 2 7.58 3.15 -18.96
N GLU A 3 6.89 4.23 -19.31
CA GLU A 3 7.25 5.18 -20.38
C GLU A 3 8.71 5.69 -20.28
N LYS A 4 9.26 5.75 -19.06
CA LYS A 4 10.65 6.18 -18.82
C LYS A 4 11.69 5.14 -19.25
N VAL A 5 11.29 3.89 -19.50
CA VAL A 5 12.19 2.83 -19.99
C VAL A 5 12.17 2.88 -21.51
N PRO A 6 13.24 3.40 -22.16
CA PRO A 6 13.34 3.37 -23.62
C PRO A 6 13.46 1.91 -24.08
N SER A 7 13.13 1.63 -25.35
CA SER A 7 13.21 0.29 -25.98
C SER A 7 12.23 -0.81 -25.52
N LEU A 8 11.35 -0.55 -24.55
CA LEU A 8 10.29 -1.51 -24.19
C LEU A 8 9.14 -1.46 -25.20
N SER A 9 8.75 -2.59 -25.80
CA SER A 9 7.64 -2.65 -26.77
C SER A 9 6.28 -2.42 -26.11
N LEU A 10 5.24 -2.11 -26.89
CA LEU A 10 3.88 -1.98 -26.33
C LEU A 10 3.39 -3.29 -25.70
N HIS A 11 3.72 -4.43 -26.31
CA HIS A 11 3.38 -5.75 -25.78
C HIS A 11 4.06 -6.01 -24.44
N ASP A 12 5.36 -5.74 -24.32
CA ASP A 12 6.09 -5.91 -23.06
C ASP A 12 5.56 -4.96 -21.99
N ARG A 13 5.30 -3.68 -22.34
CA ARG A 13 4.68 -2.71 -21.41
C ARG A 13 3.35 -3.21 -20.87
N PHE A 14 2.52 -3.78 -21.76
CA PHE A 14 1.24 -4.37 -21.37
C PHE A 14 1.45 -5.50 -20.37
N ASN A 15 2.35 -6.44 -20.64
CA ASN A 15 2.67 -7.54 -19.72
C ASN A 15 3.19 -7.02 -18.37
N PHE A 16 4.14 -6.09 -18.36
CA PHE A 16 4.65 -5.49 -17.11
C PHE A 16 3.56 -4.82 -16.27
N CYS A 17 2.52 -4.25 -16.88
CA CYS A 17 1.40 -3.65 -16.16
C CYS A 17 0.50 -4.67 -15.41
N PHE A 18 0.54 -5.95 -15.77
CA PHE A 18 -0.20 -7.01 -15.06
C PHE A 18 0.60 -7.63 -13.92
N ALA A 19 1.88 -7.30 -13.78
CA ALA A 19 2.70 -7.83 -12.71
C ALA A 19 2.11 -7.44 -11.34
N PRO A 20 2.03 -8.38 -10.38
CA PRO A 20 1.43 -8.14 -9.08
C PRO A 20 2.32 -7.20 -8.27
N VAL A 21 1.89 -5.95 -8.12
CA VAL A 21 2.71 -4.93 -7.45
C VAL A 21 1.84 -3.86 -6.80
N ASN A 22 2.23 -3.45 -5.59
CA ASN A 22 1.59 -2.34 -4.92
C ASN A 22 2.16 -1.00 -5.40
N ILE A 23 1.40 -0.29 -6.24
CA ILE A 23 1.81 1.02 -6.80
C ILE A 23 1.94 2.13 -5.75
N ARG A 24 1.43 1.93 -4.53
CA ARG A 24 1.55 2.89 -3.43
C ARG A 24 2.89 2.76 -2.69
N ASP A 25 3.58 1.64 -2.86
CA ASP A 25 4.88 1.40 -2.27
C ASP A 25 6.00 1.82 -3.25
N PRO A 26 6.75 2.90 -2.94
CA PRO A 26 7.86 3.35 -3.78
C PRO A 26 8.95 2.29 -3.97
N LYS A 27 9.19 1.42 -2.98
CA LYS A 27 10.19 0.35 -3.09
C LYS A 27 9.75 -0.70 -4.10
N ALA A 28 8.51 -1.18 -4.00
CA ALA A 28 7.95 -2.11 -4.99
C ALA A 28 8.00 -1.52 -6.42
N MET A 29 7.65 -0.24 -6.57
CA MET A 29 7.74 0.49 -7.84
C MET A 29 9.18 0.61 -8.37
N TYR A 30 10.14 0.87 -7.50
CA TYR A 30 11.55 0.86 -7.88
C TYR A 30 11.97 -0.47 -8.50
N TYR A 31 11.58 -1.60 -7.90
CA TYR A 31 11.92 -2.92 -8.44
C TYR A 31 11.21 -3.22 -9.77
N LEU A 32 9.96 -2.81 -9.95
CA LEU A 32 9.27 -2.95 -11.24
C LEU A 32 10.05 -2.24 -12.35
N LEU A 33 10.45 -0.99 -12.12
CA LEU A 33 11.26 -0.20 -13.08
C LEU A 33 12.62 -0.83 -13.31
N ARG A 34 13.25 -1.37 -12.27
CA ARG A 34 14.55 -2.02 -12.36
C ARG A 34 14.47 -3.28 -13.22
N PHE A 35 13.48 -4.14 -13.00
CA PHE A 35 13.29 -5.34 -13.82
C PHE A 35 12.94 -4.99 -15.28
N ALA A 36 12.07 -4.00 -15.50
CA ALA A 36 11.77 -3.52 -16.85
C ALA A 36 13.02 -2.96 -17.57
N SER A 37 13.87 -2.22 -16.85
CA SER A 37 15.14 -1.70 -17.40
C SER A 37 16.13 -2.81 -17.73
N SER A 38 16.29 -3.82 -16.86
CA SER A 38 17.14 -4.99 -17.14
C SER A 38 16.64 -5.76 -18.36
N TYR A 39 15.33 -5.98 -18.44
CA TYR A 39 14.70 -6.63 -19.58
C TYR A 39 14.93 -5.86 -20.88
N SER A 40 14.73 -4.53 -20.89
CA SER A 40 14.93 -3.72 -22.11
C SER A 40 16.38 -3.70 -22.58
N GLN A 41 17.34 -3.92 -21.68
CA GLN A 41 18.77 -4.00 -21.98
C GLN A 41 19.24 -5.42 -22.34
N ASN A 42 18.34 -6.41 -22.34
CA ASN A 42 18.67 -7.84 -22.49
C ASN A 42 19.71 -8.32 -21.45
N ILE A 43 19.62 -7.82 -20.21
CA ILE A 43 20.48 -8.22 -19.10
C ILE A 43 19.64 -9.05 -18.12
N PRO A 44 20.16 -10.16 -17.58
CA PRO A 44 19.45 -10.95 -16.58
C PRO A 44 19.04 -10.10 -15.35
N ALA A 45 17.75 -10.11 -15.04
CA ALA A 45 17.18 -9.40 -13.91
C ALA A 45 17.63 -10.05 -12.58
N THR A 46 18.22 -9.25 -11.70
CA THR A 46 18.77 -9.70 -10.41
C THR A 46 17.88 -9.30 -9.24
N ILE A 47 17.77 -10.19 -8.25
CA ILE A 47 17.02 -9.96 -7.01
C ILE A 47 18.00 -9.41 -5.96
N ALA A 48 18.04 -8.08 -5.79
CA ALA A 48 19.01 -7.40 -4.92
C ALA A 48 18.32 -6.57 -3.82
N MET A 49 17.65 -7.26 -2.90
CA MET A 49 16.75 -6.70 -1.87
C MET A 49 17.17 -7.03 -0.43
N GLY A 50 18.31 -7.70 -0.24
CA GLY A 50 18.74 -8.24 1.05
C GLY A 50 17.88 -9.43 1.49
N VAL A 51 18.49 -10.44 2.10
CA VAL A 51 17.76 -11.61 2.64
C VAL A 51 17.38 -11.26 4.09
N PRO A 52 16.08 -11.17 4.44
CA PRO A 52 15.68 -10.99 5.83
C PRO A 52 15.93 -12.27 6.63
N THR A 53 16.44 -12.12 7.85
CA THR A 53 16.78 -13.22 8.75
C THR A 53 15.81 -13.40 9.90
N ASP A 54 15.10 -12.33 10.28
CA ASP A 54 14.32 -12.26 11.51
C ASP A 54 12.90 -11.75 11.28
N SER A 55 11.99 -12.14 12.18
CA SER A 55 10.61 -11.64 12.21
C SER A 55 10.58 -10.15 12.57
N ALA A 56 9.65 -9.40 11.99
CA ALA A 56 9.49 -7.97 12.24
C ALA A 56 9.17 -7.68 13.71
N CYS A 57 9.84 -6.66 14.23
CA CYS A 57 9.71 -6.13 15.59
C CYS A 57 8.97 -4.79 15.65
N ASN A 58 8.41 -4.30 14.55
CA ASN A 58 7.55 -3.10 14.49
C ASN A 58 6.83 -3.03 13.13
N ASP A 59 5.86 -2.10 13.01
CA ASP A 59 5.06 -1.91 11.78
C ASP A 59 5.92 -1.60 10.54
N SER A 60 7.04 -0.88 10.71
CA SER A 60 7.90 -0.51 9.59
C SER A 60 8.68 -1.69 9.03
N GLU A 61 9.17 -2.58 9.90
CA GLU A 61 9.82 -3.83 9.52
C GLU A 61 8.81 -4.82 8.91
N LEU A 62 7.59 -4.85 9.45
CA LEU A 62 6.52 -5.69 8.90
C LEU A 62 6.18 -5.27 7.47
N LEU A 63 6.06 -3.95 7.25
CA LEU A 63 5.85 -3.39 5.92
C LEU A 63 7.04 -3.70 4.99
N ASP A 64 8.27 -3.65 5.48
CA ASP A 64 9.45 -3.99 4.66
C ASP A 64 9.48 -5.48 4.27
N LEU A 65 9.10 -6.40 5.17
CA LEU A 65 8.92 -7.81 4.85
C LEU A 65 7.83 -8.02 3.79
N GLU A 66 6.68 -7.32 3.92
CA GLU A 66 5.60 -7.38 2.94
C GLU A 66 6.06 -6.89 1.56
N THR A 67 6.71 -5.72 1.50
CA THR A 67 7.30 -5.17 0.29
C THR A 67 8.23 -6.18 -0.36
N LYS A 68 9.13 -6.79 0.43
CA LYS A 68 10.09 -7.77 -0.07
C LYS A 68 9.37 -8.98 -0.67
N HIS A 69 8.39 -9.54 0.04
CA HIS A 69 7.57 -10.63 -0.47
C HIS A 69 6.91 -10.26 -1.82
N GLN A 70 6.30 -9.08 -1.92
CA GLN A 70 5.67 -8.61 -3.15
C GLN A 70 6.65 -8.49 -4.32
N VAL A 71 7.88 -8.00 -4.07
CA VAL A 71 8.93 -7.93 -5.10
C VAL A 71 9.28 -9.33 -5.64
N LEU A 72 9.29 -10.35 -4.78
CA LEU A 72 9.54 -11.74 -5.20
C LEU A 72 8.36 -12.31 -5.98
N SER A 73 7.13 -12.06 -5.54
CA SER A 73 5.92 -12.44 -6.29
C SER A 73 5.89 -11.80 -7.68
N MET A 74 6.29 -10.54 -7.79
CA MET A 74 6.46 -9.84 -9.07
C MET A 74 7.54 -10.51 -9.92
N TYR A 75 8.72 -10.82 -9.35
CA TYR A 75 9.79 -11.49 -10.08
C TYR A 75 9.35 -12.85 -10.64
N MET A 76 8.68 -13.66 -9.83
CA MET A 76 8.15 -14.97 -10.24
C MET A 76 7.08 -14.83 -11.34
N TRP A 77 6.19 -13.84 -11.22
CA TRP A 77 5.21 -13.57 -12.27
C TRP A 77 5.90 -13.23 -13.59
N LEU A 78 6.92 -12.36 -13.55
CA LEU A 78 7.69 -11.98 -14.74
C LEU A 78 8.45 -13.17 -15.33
N SER A 79 9.02 -14.06 -14.51
CA SER A 79 9.72 -15.25 -15.02
C SER A 79 8.82 -16.25 -15.73
N LEU A 80 7.51 -16.22 -15.47
CA LEU A 80 6.54 -17.06 -16.18
C LEU A 80 6.02 -16.44 -17.47
N HIS A 81 6.14 -15.12 -17.63
CA HIS A 81 5.59 -14.38 -18.78
C HIS A 81 6.68 -13.94 -19.78
N PHE A 82 7.94 -13.92 -19.35
CA PHE A 82 9.11 -13.57 -20.17
C PHE A 82 10.10 -14.74 -20.22
N ASN A 83 11.08 -14.65 -21.13
CA ASN A 83 12.06 -15.72 -21.34
C ASN A 83 12.89 -16.02 -20.08
N GLU A 84 13.21 -17.30 -19.88
CA GLU A 84 13.99 -17.78 -18.73
C GLU A 84 15.36 -17.10 -18.62
N ASP A 85 16.00 -16.78 -19.75
CA ASP A 85 17.29 -16.08 -19.78
C ASP A 85 17.24 -14.70 -19.12
N THR A 86 16.10 -14.02 -19.18
CA THR A 86 15.94 -12.70 -18.57
C THR A 86 15.61 -12.77 -17.09
N PHE A 87 14.92 -13.82 -16.65
CA PHE A 87 14.54 -14.03 -15.25
C PHE A 87 14.97 -15.41 -14.74
N PRO A 88 16.29 -15.68 -14.67
CA PRO A 88 16.80 -17.03 -14.43
C PRO A 88 16.68 -17.50 -12.97
N TYR A 89 16.30 -16.61 -12.04
CA TYR A 89 16.32 -16.90 -10.61
C TYR A 89 14.95 -17.25 -10.02
N ALA A 90 14.03 -17.81 -10.83
CA ALA A 90 12.67 -18.14 -10.38
C ALA A 90 12.63 -19.05 -9.15
N LYS A 91 13.44 -20.13 -9.15
CA LYS A 91 13.48 -21.08 -8.01
C LYS A 91 14.03 -20.46 -6.73
N ARG A 92 15.01 -19.56 -6.87
CA ARG A 92 15.55 -18.78 -5.76
C ARG A 92 14.50 -17.82 -5.21
N ALA A 93 13.75 -17.14 -6.10
CA ALA A 93 12.67 -16.24 -5.71
C ALA A 93 11.58 -16.96 -4.92
N GLU A 94 11.19 -18.16 -5.36
CA GLU A 94 10.21 -19.03 -4.69
C GLU A 94 10.66 -19.40 -3.26
N THR A 95 11.92 -19.82 -3.11
CA THR A 95 12.49 -20.17 -1.80
C THR A 95 12.48 -18.96 -0.87
N MET A 96 12.99 -17.83 -1.35
CA MET A 96 13.00 -16.58 -0.57
C MET A 96 11.58 -16.10 -0.22
N ALA A 97 10.60 -16.28 -1.11
CA ALA A 97 9.22 -15.88 -0.86
C ALA A 97 8.61 -16.73 0.26
N THR A 98 8.89 -18.04 0.26
CA THR A 98 8.45 -18.96 1.30
C THR A 98 9.07 -18.59 2.65
N ASP A 99 10.39 -18.36 2.69
CA ASP A 99 11.08 -17.94 3.91
C ASP A 99 10.50 -16.64 4.49
N ILE A 100 10.21 -15.66 3.62
CA ILE A 100 9.62 -14.38 4.04
C ILE A 100 8.17 -14.57 4.51
N ALA A 101 7.39 -15.44 3.88
CA ALA A 101 6.03 -15.74 4.31
C ALA A 101 6.02 -16.35 5.73
N ASP A 102 6.99 -17.21 6.04
CA ASP A 102 7.16 -17.77 7.39
C ASP A 102 7.54 -16.67 8.39
N LEU A 103 8.46 -15.77 8.04
CA LEU A 103 8.82 -14.63 8.89
C LEU A 103 7.62 -13.69 9.11
N LEU A 104 6.80 -13.43 8.08
CA LEU A 104 5.57 -12.66 8.21
C LEU A 104 4.58 -13.34 9.15
N GLY A 105 4.36 -14.66 9.02
CA GLY A 105 3.50 -15.42 9.93
C GLY A 105 3.95 -15.35 11.40
N GLN A 106 5.26 -15.48 11.65
CA GLN A 106 5.84 -15.32 12.98
C GLN A 106 5.68 -13.89 13.51
N SER A 107 5.87 -12.89 12.63
CA SER A 107 5.73 -11.48 12.98
C SER A 107 4.31 -11.18 13.44
N LEU A 108 3.31 -11.64 12.67
CA LEU A 108 1.88 -11.45 12.95
C LEU A 108 1.43 -12.13 14.26
N THR A 109 2.03 -13.25 14.62
CA THR A 109 1.73 -13.97 15.88
C THR A 109 2.19 -13.19 17.11
N LYS A 110 3.28 -12.41 16.99
CA LYS A 110 3.89 -11.63 18.08
C LYS A 110 3.40 -10.17 18.12
N VAL A 111 2.39 -9.82 17.31
CA VAL A 111 1.87 -8.44 17.23
C VAL A 111 1.21 -8.05 18.56
N CYS A 112 1.95 -7.31 19.39
CA CYS A 112 1.44 -6.61 20.56
C CYS A 112 1.06 -5.14 20.25
N TRP A 113 1.12 -4.75 18.97
CA TRP A 113 1.13 -3.36 18.54
C TRP A 113 -0.27 -2.74 18.69
N LYS A 114 -0.36 -1.65 19.47
CA LYS A 114 -1.52 -0.75 19.37
C LYS A 114 -1.50 -0.19 17.95
N PRO A 115 -2.61 -0.26 17.18
CA PRO A 115 -2.67 0.39 15.87
C PRO A 115 -2.27 1.84 16.07
N GLU A 116 -1.21 2.29 15.40
CA GLU A 116 -0.77 3.67 15.49
C GLU A 116 -1.99 4.54 15.17
N SER A 117 -2.47 5.30 16.16
CA SER A 117 -3.65 6.12 15.98
C SER A 117 -3.34 7.08 14.85
N LYS A 118 -3.94 6.87 13.67
CA LYS A 118 -3.81 7.80 12.55
C LYS A 118 -4.19 9.16 13.12
N GLN A 119 -3.20 10.04 13.32
CA GLN A 119 -3.52 11.39 13.76
C GLN A 119 -4.48 11.95 12.72
N PRO A 120 -5.61 12.55 13.14
CA PRO A 120 -6.49 13.22 12.20
C PRO A 120 -5.60 14.17 11.38
N PRO A 121 -5.84 14.30 10.06
CA PRO A 121 -5.01 15.15 9.21
C PRO A 121 -4.87 16.52 9.88
N LYS A 122 -3.64 16.89 10.24
CA LYS A 122 -3.34 18.27 10.60
C LYS A 122 -3.53 19.06 9.32
N ASP A 123 -4.58 19.87 9.36
CA ASP A 123 -5.00 20.84 8.36
C ASP A 123 -5.68 20.29 7.09
N PRO A 124 -6.87 20.82 6.73
CA PRO A 124 -7.45 20.58 5.41
C PRO A 124 -6.55 21.23 4.36
N LYS A 125 -5.94 20.42 3.48
CA LYS A 125 -5.30 20.93 2.25
C LYS A 125 -6.27 21.91 1.56
N PRO A 126 -5.86 23.15 1.26
CA PRO A 126 -6.65 24.04 0.44
C PRO A 126 -6.80 23.38 -0.93
N GLN A 127 -7.99 22.87 -1.23
CA GLN A 127 -8.33 22.44 -2.58
C GLN A 127 -8.28 23.70 -3.46
N SER A 128 -7.38 23.69 -4.43
CA SER A 128 -7.40 24.58 -5.58
C SER A 128 -8.83 24.58 -6.15
N LYS A 129 -9.46 25.75 -6.09
CA LYS A 129 -10.79 26.01 -6.65
C LYS A 129 -10.65 26.08 -8.17
N GLU A 130 -11.09 25.05 -8.86
CA GLU A 130 -11.60 25.11 -10.23
C GLU A 130 -12.52 23.89 -10.38
N ASP A 131 -13.74 24.12 -10.85
CA ASP A 131 -14.90 23.23 -10.90
C ASP A 131 -15.71 23.06 -9.60
N GLY A 132 -16.91 23.67 -9.61
CA GLY A 132 -17.87 23.82 -8.51
C GLY A 132 -18.55 22.54 -8.02
N TYR A 133 -17.86 21.40 -8.00
CA TYR A 133 -18.41 20.17 -7.42
C TYR A 133 -18.13 20.10 -5.91
N GLN A 134 -19.16 20.37 -5.11
CA GLN A 134 -19.11 20.15 -3.67
C GLN A 134 -19.31 18.67 -3.35
N ARG A 135 -18.25 18.03 -2.83
CA ARG A 135 -18.27 16.62 -2.45
C ARG A 135 -19.36 16.36 -1.39
N PRO A 136 -20.27 15.39 -1.62
CA PRO A 136 -21.32 15.09 -0.66
C PRO A 136 -20.75 14.57 0.67
N ILE A 137 -21.44 14.90 1.75
CA ILE A 137 -21.06 14.54 3.13
C ILE A 137 -21.14 13.01 3.29
N SER A 138 -20.08 12.41 3.86
CA SER A 138 -20.06 10.97 4.14
C SER A 138 -21.18 10.56 5.10
N LEU A 139 -21.67 9.32 4.96
CA LEU A 139 -22.69 8.76 5.85
C LEU A 139 -22.27 8.84 7.32
N VAL A 140 -20.98 8.58 7.60
CA VAL A 140 -20.40 8.69 8.96
C VAL A 140 -20.57 10.09 9.54
N LYS A 141 -20.22 11.14 8.77
CA LYS A 141 -20.36 12.53 9.21
C LYS A 141 -21.83 12.92 9.38
N ARG A 142 -22.71 12.42 8.52
CA ARG A 142 -24.17 12.63 8.61
C ARG A 142 -24.77 12.01 9.88
N LEU A 143 -24.34 10.80 10.23
CA LEU A 143 -24.80 10.12 11.45
C LEU A 143 -24.28 10.83 12.71
N ALA A 144 -23.03 11.30 12.69
CA ALA A 144 -22.47 12.09 13.79
C ALA A 144 -23.23 13.41 14.01
N MET A 145 -23.55 14.12 12.93
CA MET A 145 -24.37 15.35 12.99
C MET A 145 -25.77 15.09 13.56
N LYS A 146 -26.46 14.04 13.09
CA LYS A 146 -27.78 13.66 13.63
C LYS A 146 -27.72 13.30 15.12
N ARG A 147 -26.65 12.63 15.55
CA ARG A 147 -26.45 12.31 16.97
C ARG A 147 -26.26 13.59 17.78
N ASN A 148 -25.46 14.54 17.30
CA ASN A 148 -25.22 15.80 17.99
C ASN A 148 -26.48 16.69 18.08
N GLU A 149 -27.27 16.77 17.00
CA GLU A 149 -28.57 17.46 17.00
C GLU A 149 -29.57 16.84 17.98
N LYS A 150 -29.51 15.52 18.18
CA LYS A 150 -30.37 14.85 19.14
C LYS A 150 -30.00 15.21 20.57
N TYR A 151 -28.71 15.29 20.90
CA TYR A 151 -28.23 15.72 22.21
C TYR A 151 -28.52 17.19 22.50
N SER A 152 -28.35 18.09 21.52
CA SER A 152 -28.67 19.52 21.71
C SER A 152 -30.16 19.76 21.94
N LYS A 153 -31.04 19.01 21.25
CA LYS A 153 -32.50 19.07 21.46
C LYS A 153 -32.98 18.49 22.80
N ILE A 154 -32.17 17.63 23.43
CA ILE A 154 -32.47 17.08 24.76
C ILE A 154 -32.12 18.14 25.82
N ASN A 155 -30.92 18.73 25.75
CA ASN A 155 -30.52 19.81 26.67
C ASN A 155 -31.41 21.05 26.58
N SER A 156 -31.94 21.40 25.40
CA SER A 156 -32.82 22.56 25.24
C SER A 156 -34.26 22.34 25.72
N LYS A 157 -34.60 21.13 26.19
CA LYS A 157 -35.94 20.80 26.72
C LYS A 157 -35.99 20.65 28.24
N GLU A 158 -34.84 20.66 28.91
CA GLU A 158 -34.75 20.55 30.38
C GLU A 158 -34.74 21.91 31.09
N GLU A 159 -34.72 23.04 30.38
CA GLU A 159 -34.89 24.38 30.97
C GLU A 159 -36.36 24.83 30.88
N VAL A 160 -37.13 24.62 31.95
CA VAL A 160 -38.37 25.37 32.26
C VAL A 160 -38.51 25.50 33.79
N PRO A 161 -39.18 26.54 34.32
CA PRO A 161 -38.67 27.86 34.62
C PRO A 161 -38.52 28.09 36.13
N GLU A 162 -37.67 29.05 36.49
CA GLU A 162 -37.53 29.63 37.82
C GLU A 162 -38.90 30.11 38.33
N ILE A 163 -39.44 29.45 39.37
CA ILE A 163 -40.70 29.85 40.00
C ILE A 163 -40.44 31.12 40.81
N LEU A 164 -41.00 32.24 40.36
CA LEU A 164 -41.09 33.50 41.10
C LEU A 164 -41.75 33.27 42.48
N ALA A 165 -41.08 33.76 43.53
CA ALA A 165 -41.64 33.96 44.86
C ALA A 165 -42.48 35.24 44.94
#